data_AF-A0A445EAQ1-F1
#
_entry.id   AF-A0A445EAQ1-F1
#
_cell.length_a   1.000
_cell.length_b   1.000
_cell.length_c   1.000
_cell.angle_alpha   90.00
_cell.angle_beta   90.00
_cell.angle_gamma   90.00
#
_symmetry.space_group_name_H-M   'P 1'
#
loop_
_entity.id
_entity.type
_entity.pdbx_description
1 polymer ?
#
loop_
_entity_poly.entity_id
_entity_poly.type
_entity_poly.pdbx_seq_one_letter_code
_entity_poly.pdbx_strand_id
1 'polypeptide(L)'
;MPRLTAPSDYSKEPLRHPCLKINSKASLIEPFNVELTSSALTCSYVTPNFFYKRNHGPIPIVEDIESFARYVVFLCFSLVLHV
;
A
#
# COMPACT_ATOMS: atom_id res chain seq x y z
N MET A 1 -13.43 2.32 18.04
CA MET A 1 -12.39 3.00 17.24
C MET A 1 -12.46 2.49 15.80
N PRO A 2 -12.12 3.32 14.78
CA PRO A 2 -12.06 2.84 13.40
C PRO A 2 -11.05 1.69 13.29
N ARG A 3 -11.41 0.60 12.60
CA ARG A 3 -10.51 -0.56 12.40
C ARG A 3 -9.45 -0.29 11.31
N LEU A 4 -9.75 0.69 10.45
CA LEU A 4 -8.95 1.20 9.35
C LEU A 4 -9.15 2.71 9.31
N THR A 5 -8.06 3.46 9.19
CA THR A 5 -8.08 4.92 9.06
C THR A 5 -7.49 5.29 7.71
N ALA A 6 -8.20 6.10 6.93
CA ALA A 6 -7.68 6.70 5.71
C ALA A 6 -7.13 8.10 6.07
N PRO A 7 -5.80 8.29 6.14
CA PRO A 7 -5.24 9.59 6.48
C PRO A 7 -5.45 10.60 5.34
N SER A 8 -5.54 11.87 5.70
CA SER A 8 -5.63 13.00 4.76
C SER A 8 -4.27 13.57 4.36
N ASP A 9 -3.21 13.15 5.04
CA ASP A 9 -1.82 13.54 4.80
C ASP A 9 -0.91 12.29 4.76
N TYR A 10 0.37 12.51 4.51
CA TYR A 10 1.36 11.45 4.29
C TYR A 10 2.37 11.36 5.44
N SER A 11 2.09 11.96 6.59
CA SER A 11 2.98 11.98 7.77
C SER A 11 3.33 10.59 8.31
N LYS A 12 2.46 9.61 8.03
CA LYS A 12 2.59 8.21 8.46
C LYS A 12 2.84 7.26 7.28
N GLU A 13 3.38 7.76 6.16
CA GLU A 13 3.80 6.90 5.05
C GLU A 13 4.85 5.87 5.50
N PRO A 14 4.77 4.62 5.02
CA PRO A 14 5.73 3.60 5.38
C PRO A 14 7.10 3.87 4.77
N LEU A 15 8.15 3.45 5.48
CA LEU A 15 9.53 3.46 4.97
C LEU A 15 9.67 2.53 3.75
N ARG A 16 10.46 2.96 2.77
CA ARG A 16 10.66 2.23 1.50
C ARG A 16 12.14 2.05 1.20
N HIS A 17 12.45 1.00 0.44
CA HIS A 17 13.83 0.65 0.13
C HIS A 17 14.49 1.74 -0.76
N PRO A 18 15.72 2.19 -0.44
CA PRO A 18 16.36 3.31 -1.13
C PRO A 18 16.73 3.01 -2.60
N CYS A 19 16.81 1.73 -3.01
CA CYS A 19 17.11 1.36 -4.40
C CYS A 19 15.97 1.65 -5.40
N LEU A 20 14.78 2.01 -4.91
CA LEU A 20 13.63 2.31 -5.74
C LEU A 20 13.85 3.63 -6.47
N LYS A 21 13.90 3.60 -7.81
CA LYS A 21 14.12 4.80 -8.62
C LYS A 21 12.84 5.61 -8.70
N ILE A 22 12.71 6.60 -7.81
CA ILE A 22 11.54 7.47 -7.71
C ILE A 22 11.36 8.23 -9.04
N ASN A 23 10.30 7.90 -9.78
CA ASN A 23 10.02 8.50 -11.09
C ASN A 23 9.18 9.76 -11.02
N SER A 24 8.41 9.93 -9.95
CA SER A 24 7.92 11.24 -9.55
C SER A 24 9.12 12.03 -9.03
N LYS A 25 9.54 13.09 -9.74
CA LYS A 25 10.38 14.13 -9.14
C LYS A 25 9.84 14.39 -7.75
N ALA A 26 10.68 14.20 -6.74
CA ALA A 26 10.51 14.55 -5.34
C ALA A 26 10.38 13.35 -4.39
N SER A 27 11.47 13.19 -3.65
CA SER A 27 11.44 12.91 -2.21
C SER A 27 10.56 13.93 -1.39
N LEU A 28 9.68 14.72 -2.03
CA LEU A 28 8.89 15.85 -1.53
C LEU A 28 7.50 16.00 -2.22
N ILE A 29 7.06 15.10 -3.12
CA ILE A 29 5.74 15.21 -3.80
C ILE A 29 4.99 13.90 -3.61
N GLU A 30 3.96 14.01 -2.81
CA GLU A 30 2.98 12.99 -2.51
C GLU A 30 1.91 12.99 -3.62
N PRO A 31 1.34 11.85 -4.03
CA PRO A 31 1.52 10.49 -3.49
C PRO A 31 2.75 9.76 -4.05
N PHE A 32 3.29 8.84 -3.24
CA PHE A 32 4.46 8.07 -3.62
C PHE A 32 4.16 7.08 -4.76
N ASN A 33 4.89 7.23 -5.87
CA ASN A 33 4.81 6.37 -7.04
C ASN A 33 6.24 5.99 -7.49
N VAL A 34 6.50 4.70 -7.71
CA VAL A 34 7.83 4.24 -8.09
C VAL A 34 7.81 3.01 -8.97
N GLU A 35 8.73 2.99 -9.94
CA GLU A 35 9.02 1.81 -10.74
C GLU A 35 10.42 1.27 -10.41
N LEU A 36 10.64 -0.02 -10.62
CA LEU A 36 11.98 -0.58 -10.54
C LEU A 36 12.75 -0.17 -11.80
N THR A 37 14.07 -0.10 -11.67
CA THR A 37 14.91 -0.01 -12.87
C THR A 37 14.71 -1.24 -13.75
N SER A 38 14.79 -1.07 -15.08
CA SER A 38 14.62 -2.16 -16.03
C SER A 38 15.57 -3.34 -15.78
N SER A 39 16.78 -3.07 -15.28
CA SER A 39 17.73 -4.12 -14.88
C SER A 39 17.25 -4.90 -13.65
N ALA A 40 16.72 -4.22 -12.63
CA ALA A 40 16.23 -4.87 -11.42
C ALA A 40 14.97 -5.72 -11.68
N LEU A 41 14.17 -5.36 -12.69
CA LEU A 41 13.01 -6.16 -13.12
C LEU A 41 13.40 -7.53 -13.69
N THR A 42 14.57 -7.64 -14.33
CA THR A 42 14.99 -8.88 -15.00
C THR A 42 15.96 -9.72 -14.18
N CYS A 43 16.44 -9.23 -13.04
CA CYS A 43 17.38 -9.94 -12.18
C CYS A 43 16.82 -11.21 -11.53
N SER A 44 15.50 -11.34 -11.40
CA SER A 44 14.86 -12.50 -10.77
C SER A 44 13.51 -12.75 -11.43
N TYR A 45 13.13 -14.03 -11.55
CA TYR A 45 11.80 -14.40 -12.03
C TYR A 45 10.70 -13.90 -11.08
N VAL A 46 10.94 -13.96 -9.77
CA VAL A 46 10.05 -13.38 -8.75
C VAL A 46 10.66 -12.06 -8.29
N THR A 47 9.96 -10.97 -8.57
CA THR A 47 10.37 -9.63 -8.12
C THR A 47 10.35 -9.57 -6.59
N PRO A 48 11.46 -9.20 -5.94
CA PRO A 48 11.51 -9.07 -4.48
C PRO A 48 10.67 -7.90 -3.95
N ASN A 49 10.67 -7.69 -2.64
CA ASN A 49 9.81 -6.72 -1.90
C ASN A 49 9.86 -5.25 -2.36
N PHE A 50 10.73 -4.90 -3.31
CA PHE A 50 10.79 -3.61 -3.98
C PHE A 50 9.98 -3.57 -5.30
N PHE A 51 8.81 -4.22 -5.35
CA PHE A 51 7.87 -4.18 -6.50
C PHE A 51 7.45 -2.75 -6.94
N TYR A 52 6.87 -2.58 -8.12
CA TYR A 52 6.26 -1.31 -8.55
C TYR A 52 5.20 -0.82 -7.54
N LYS A 53 5.13 0.49 -7.27
CA LYS A 53 4.06 1.11 -6.44
C LYS A 53 3.39 2.24 -7.20
N ARG A 54 2.05 2.24 -7.18
CA ARG A 54 1.22 3.31 -7.72
C ARG A 54 0.11 3.67 -6.75
N ASN A 55 0.27 4.76 -6.04
CA ASN A 55 -0.69 5.26 -5.06
C ASN A 55 -1.39 6.51 -5.60
N HIS A 56 -2.70 6.59 -5.39
CA HIS A 56 -3.48 7.79 -5.71
C HIS A 56 -3.57 8.77 -4.53
N GLY A 57 -3.33 8.30 -3.32
CA GLY A 57 -3.39 9.07 -2.08
C GLY A 57 -2.60 8.37 -0.97
N PRO A 58 -2.73 8.83 0.28
CA PRO A 58 -2.02 8.26 1.42
C PRO A 58 -2.32 6.78 1.65
N ILE A 59 -1.32 6.03 2.13
CA ILE A 59 -1.52 4.64 2.52
C ILE A 59 -2.42 4.54 3.76
N PRO A 60 -3.51 3.75 3.73
CA PRO A 60 -4.37 3.52 4.89
C PRO A 60 -3.62 2.87 6.07
N ILE A 61 -4.04 3.20 7.29
CA ILE A 61 -3.46 2.70 8.53
C ILE A 61 -4.43 1.71 9.16
N VAL A 62 -3.94 0.50 9.44
CA VAL A 62 -4.67 -0.54 10.16
C VAL A 62 -4.25 -0.47 11.62
N GLU A 63 -5.20 -0.17 12.51
CA GLU A 63 -4.93 -0.05 13.95
C GLU A 63 -4.92 -1.42 14.65
N ASP A 64 -5.83 -2.31 14.23
CA ASP A 64 -5.90 -3.69 14.73
C ASP A 64 -6.27 -4.64 13.58
N ILE A 65 -5.27 -5.42 13.16
CA ILE A 65 -5.38 -6.34 12.03
C ILE A 65 -6.41 -7.46 12.29
N GLU A 66 -6.52 -7.94 13.53
CA GLU A 66 -7.44 -9.03 13.85
C GLU A 66 -8.89 -8.55 13.75
N SER A 67 -9.18 -7.39 14.32
CA SER A 67 -10.51 -6.82 14.24
C SER A 67 -10.85 -6.39 12.82
N PHE A 68 -9.90 -5.87 12.05
CA PHE A 68 -10.13 -5.58 10.64
C PHE A 68 -10.48 -6.84 9.85
N ALA A 69 -9.73 -7.93 10.02
CA ALA A 69 -10.00 -9.21 9.38
C ALA A 69 -11.39 -9.77 9.76
N ARG A 70 -11.74 -9.76 11.06
CA ARG A 70 -13.07 -10.17 11.53
C ARG A 70 -14.20 -9.36 10.88
N TYR A 71 -14.00 -8.05 10.70
CA TYR A 71 -14.98 -7.18 10.06
C TYR A 71 -15.16 -7.49 8.57
N VAL A 72 -14.06 -7.65 7.82
CA VAL A 72 -14.13 -7.98 6.38
C VAL A 72 -14.81 -9.34 6.16
N VAL A 73 -14.44 -10.33 6.95
CA VAL A 73 -15.06 -11.67 6.90
C VAL A 73 -16.56 -11.56 7.16
N PHE A 74 -16.96 -10.89 8.24
CA PHE A 74 -18.39 -10.67 8.56
C PHE A 74 -19.15 -9.93 7.45
N LEU A 75 -18.55 -8.89 6.85
CA LEU A 75 -19.14 -8.13 5.75
C LEU A 75 -19.35 -9.02 4.50
N CYS A 76 -18.34 -9.81 4.13
CA CYS A 76 -18.45 -10.76 3.02
C CYS A 76 -19.56 -11.79 3.27
N PHE A 77 -19.64 -12.38 4.46
CA PHE A 77 -20.71 -13.33 4.80
C PHE A 77 -22.09 -12.67 4.81
N SER A 78 -22.20 -11.44 5.33
CA SER A 78 -23.48 -10.72 5.37
C SER A 78 -23.98 -10.32 3.98
N LEU A 79 -23.07 -9.96 3.06
CA LEU A 79 -23.39 -9.66 1.66
C LEU A 79 -23.78 -10.92 0.88
N VAL A 80 -23.20 -12.07 1.19
CA VAL A 80 -23.54 -13.36 0.55
C VAL A 80 -24.87 -13.92 1.06
N LEU A 81 -25.28 -13.63 2.30
CA LEU A 81 -26.55 -14.07 2.89
C LEU A 81 -27.77 -13.19 2.55
N HIS A 82 -27.55 -12.02 1.93
CA HIS A 82 -28.62 -11.10 1.48
C HIS A 82 -28.78 -11.07 -0.06
N VAL A 83 -28.23 -12.07 -0.76
CA VAL A 83 -28.51 -12.39 -2.18
C VAL A 83 -29.15 -13.76 -2.22
#